data_AF-A0A2X2DIH9-F1
#
_entry.id   AF-A0A2X2DIH9-F1
#
_cell.length_a   1.000
_cell.length_b   1.000
_cell.length_c   1.000
_cell.angle_alpha   90.00
_cell.angle_beta   90.00
_cell.angle_gamma   90.00
#
_symmetry.space_group_name_H-M   'P 1'
#
loop_
_entity.id
_entity.type
_entity.pdbx_description
1 polymer ?
#
loop_
_entity_poly.entity_id
_entity_poly.type
_entity_poly.pdbx_seq_one_letter_code
_entity_poly.pdbx_strand_id
1 'polypeptide(L)'
;MRKKLAKWAKQQQIECYRLYDADLPEYNVAVDRYGEKVVIQEYAPPKTINEHKARQRLFDVISATMEVLALRSDQLIFKNSSTPKR
;
A
#
# COMPACT_ATOMS: atom_id res chain seq x y z
N MET A 1 -8.92 14.90 2.19
CA MET A 1 -9.01 13.93 3.31
C MET A 1 -7.65 13.49 3.89
N ARG A 2 -6.58 13.25 3.10
CA ARG A 2 -5.30 12.67 3.57
C ARG A 2 -4.53 13.42 4.67
N LYS A 3 -4.54 14.76 4.71
CA LYS A 3 -3.78 15.56 5.71
C LYS A 3 -4.29 15.38 7.16
N LYS A 4 -5.54 14.97 7.37
CA LYS A 4 -6.11 14.83 8.72
C LYS A 4 -5.57 13.58 9.44
N LEU A 5 -5.37 12.50 8.72
CA LEU A 5 -5.00 11.20 9.30
C LEU A 5 -3.55 11.19 9.80
N ALA A 6 -2.62 11.74 9.00
CA ALA A 6 -1.22 11.88 9.42
C ALA A 6 -1.05 12.83 10.62
N LYS A 7 -1.82 13.93 10.66
CA LYS A 7 -1.82 14.87 11.79
C LYS A 7 -2.35 14.22 13.07
N TRP A 8 -3.46 13.47 12.96
CA TRP A 8 -4.04 12.73 14.08
C TRP A 8 -3.09 11.63 14.57
N ALA A 9 -2.51 10.85 13.67
CA ALA A 9 -1.57 9.78 14.01
C ALA A 9 -0.34 10.34 14.76
N LYS A 10 0.21 11.47 14.31
CA LYS A 10 1.30 12.17 15.01
C LYS A 10 0.89 12.65 16.40
N GLN A 11 -0.34 13.16 16.56
CA GLN A 11 -0.85 13.60 17.87
C GLN A 11 -1.06 12.44 18.85
N GLN A 12 -1.42 11.27 18.34
CA GLN A 12 -1.64 10.06 19.15
C GLN A 12 -0.37 9.20 19.29
N GLN A 13 0.77 9.65 18.74
CA GLN A 13 2.00 8.87 18.65
C GLN A 13 1.80 7.48 18.03
N ILE A 14 0.86 7.38 17.09
CA ILE A 14 0.57 6.14 16.36
C ILE A 14 1.48 6.10 15.15
N GLU A 15 2.48 5.22 15.22
CA GLU A 15 3.43 4.99 14.14
C GLU A 15 2.94 3.93 13.16
N CYS A 16 1.96 3.11 13.57
CA CYS A 16 1.44 1.97 12.83
C CYS A 16 -0.02 2.22 12.42
N TYR A 17 -0.29 2.47 11.14
CA TYR A 17 -1.66 2.70 10.66
C TYR A 17 -1.82 2.40 9.17
N ARG A 18 -3.06 2.07 8.78
CA ARG A 18 -3.42 1.85 7.38
C ARG A 18 -3.65 3.18 6.67
N LEU A 19 -2.94 3.38 5.55
CA LEU A 19 -3.03 4.55 4.69
C LEU A 19 -4.07 4.39 3.58
N TYR A 20 -4.28 3.16 3.12
CA TYR A 20 -5.20 2.82 2.04
C TYR A 20 -5.64 1.36 2.19
N ASP A 21 -6.93 1.08 1.97
CA ASP A 21 -7.51 -0.25 2.22
C ASP A 21 -8.38 -0.72 1.05
N ALA A 22 -7.77 -0.93 -0.13
CA ALA A 22 -8.46 -1.42 -1.32
C ALA A 22 -9.77 -0.68 -1.66
N ASP A 23 -9.84 0.63 -1.38
CA ASP A 23 -11.05 1.45 -1.55
C ASP A 23 -11.54 1.47 -3.01
N LEU A 24 -10.65 1.20 -3.97
CA LEU A 24 -10.95 1.10 -5.39
C LEU A 24 -10.87 -0.35 -5.88
N PRO A 25 -11.90 -0.86 -6.60
CA PRO A 25 -11.90 -2.23 -7.16
C PRO A 25 -10.72 -2.51 -8.08
N GLU A 26 -10.21 -1.45 -8.72
CA GLU A 26 -9.09 -1.52 -9.64
C GLU A 26 -7.75 -1.70 -8.93
N TYR A 27 -7.65 -1.24 -7.67
CA TYR A 27 -6.45 -1.20 -6.86
C TYR A 27 -6.70 -1.98 -5.57
N ASN A 28 -6.72 -3.31 -5.71
CA ASN A 28 -6.96 -4.24 -4.62
C ASN A 28 -5.69 -4.46 -3.78
N VAL A 29 -5.22 -3.38 -3.15
CA VAL A 29 -3.99 -3.35 -2.36
C VAL A 29 -4.27 -2.68 -1.02
N ALA A 30 -3.57 -3.11 0.04
CA ALA A 30 -3.51 -2.38 1.30
C ALA A 30 -2.13 -1.73 1.44
N VAL A 31 -2.11 -0.49 1.93
CA VAL A 31 -0.87 0.23 2.22
C VAL A 31 -0.85 0.53 3.71
N ASP A 32 0.08 -0.10 4.43
CA ASP A 32 0.26 0.04 5.86
C ASP A 32 1.57 0.77 6.15
N ARG A 33 1.53 1.78 7.02
CA ARG A 33 2.72 2.50 7.49
C ARG A 33 3.13 2.02 8.86
N TYR A 34 4.41 1.76 9.05
CA TYR A 34 5.06 1.34 10.30
C TYR A 34 6.27 2.25 10.55
N GLY A 35 6.03 3.40 11.18
CA GLY A 35 7.04 4.44 11.39
C GLY A 35 7.59 4.97 10.06
N GLU A 36 8.83 4.62 9.76
CA GLU A 36 9.54 4.96 8.51
C GLU A 36 9.35 3.92 7.40
N LYS A 37 8.87 2.72 7.73
CA LYS A 37 8.64 1.65 6.75
C LYS A 37 7.22 1.66 6.26
N VAL A 38 7.03 1.24 5.02
CA VAL A 38 5.70 1.07 4.41
C VAL A 38 5.60 -0.32 3.81
N VAL A 39 4.49 -0.98 4.11
CA VAL A 39 4.16 -2.31 3.60
C VAL A 39 3.02 -2.16 2.60
N ILE A 40 3.24 -2.62 1.38
CA ILE A 40 2.21 -2.75 0.36
C ILE A 40 1.86 -4.23 0.26
N GLN A 41 0.61 -4.55 0.59
CA GLN A 41 0.07 -5.89 0.49
C GLN A 41 -0.90 -5.94 -0.69
N GLU A 42 -0.57 -6.72 -1.71
CA GLU A 42 -1.50 -6.98 -2.81
C GLU A 42 -2.50 -8.07 -2.39
N TYR A 43 -3.78 -7.88 -2.70
CA TYR A 43 -4.82 -8.92 -2.57
C TYR A 43 -4.99 -9.67 -3.89
N ALA A 44 -5.57 -10.88 -3.81
CA ALA A 44 -5.85 -11.66 -5.01
C ALA A 44 -6.74 -10.87 -5.98
N PRO A 45 -6.30 -10.63 -7.23
CA PRO A 45 -7.15 -10.00 -8.22
C PRO A 45 -8.33 -10.93 -8.54
N PRO A 46 -9.52 -10.39 -8.88
CA PRO A 46 -10.60 -11.19 -9.40
C PRO A 46 -10.14 -11.92 -10.67
N LYS A 47 -10.62 -13.15 -10.90
CA LYS A 47 -10.26 -13.97 -12.08
C LYS A 47 -10.55 -13.29 -13.43
N THR A 48 -11.29 -12.18 -13.42
CA THR A 48 -11.66 -11.38 -14.59
C THR A 48 -10.62 -10.31 -14.96
N ILE A 49 -9.61 -10.04 -14.14
CA ILE A 49 -8.59 -9.02 -14.42
C ILE A 49 -7.37 -9.64 -15.08
N ASN A 50 -6.93 -9.02 -16.18
CA ASN A 50 -5.71 -9.39 -16.88
C ASN A 50 -4.48 -9.15 -15.99
N GLU A 51 -3.63 -10.18 -15.83
CA GLU A 51 -2.43 -10.15 -14.99
C GLU A 51 -1.46 -9.01 -15.35
N HIS A 52 -1.36 -8.65 -16.63
CA HIS A 52 -0.52 -7.55 -17.08
C HIS A 52 -1.03 -6.21 -16.54
N LYS A 53 -2.35 -6.00 -16.55
CA LYS A 53 -2.99 -4.80 -16.01
C LYS A 53 -2.86 -4.74 -14.49
N ALA A 54 -2.98 -5.88 -13.80
CA ALA A 54 -2.75 -5.97 -12.36
C ALA A 54 -1.31 -5.56 -12.00
N ARG A 55 -0.33 -6.11 -12.72
CA ARG A 55 1.09 -5.77 -12.53
C ARG A 55 1.37 -4.29 -12.78
N GLN A 56 0.82 -3.71 -13.84
CA GLN A 56 1.01 -2.29 -14.13
C GLN A 56 0.44 -1.41 -13.00
N ARG A 57 -0.78 -1.70 -12.56
CA ARG A 57 -1.41 -0.97 -11.44
C ARG A 57 -0.62 -1.10 -10.14
N LEU A 58 -0.02 -2.26 -9.90
CA LEU A 58 0.86 -2.45 -8.74
C LEU A 58 2.08 -1.50 -8.81
N PHE A 59 2.73 -1.41 -9.96
CA PHE A 59 3.82 -0.46 -10.15
C PHE A 59 3.37 0.99 -9.95
N ASP A 60 2.21 1.36 -10.49
CA ASP A 60 1.64 2.70 -10.31
C ASP A 60 1.43 3.02 -8.82
N VAL A 61 0.91 2.06 -8.04
CA VAL A 61 0.74 2.22 -6.58
C VAL A 61 2.08 2.39 -5.88
N ILE A 62 3.08 1.57 -6.21
CA ILE A 62 4.41 1.65 -5.60
C ILE A 62 5.02 3.03 -5.87
N SER A 63 5.04 3.46 -7.13
CA SER A 63 5.58 4.77 -7.53
C SER A 63 4.85 5.93 -6.85
N ALA A 64 3.52 5.93 -6.85
CA ALA A 64 2.73 6.97 -6.20
C ALA A 64 2.92 6.99 -4.68
N THR A 65 3.09 5.82 -4.05
CA THR A 65 3.34 5.71 -2.61
C THR A 65 4.71 6.26 -2.25
N MET A 66 5.75 5.90 -3.01
CA MET A 66 7.11 6.42 -2.81
C MET A 66 7.16 7.93 -2.97
N GLU A 67 6.51 8.48 -4.00
CA GLU A 67 6.48 9.92 -4.25
C GLU A 67 5.76 10.68 -3.13
N VAL A 68 4.53 10.27 -2.78
CA VAL A 68 3.74 11.04 -1.81
C VAL A 68 4.28 10.93 -0.39
N LEU A 69 4.88 9.80 -0.03
CA LEU A 69 5.47 9.60 1.29
C LEU A 69 6.97 9.92 1.34
N ALA A 70 7.56 10.33 0.21
CA ALA A 70 8.99 10.61 0.05
C ALA A 70 9.87 9.48 0.60
N LEU A 71 9.54 8.23 0.26
CA LEU A 71 10.23 7.04 0.75
C LEU A 71 11.47 6.74 -0.08
N ARG A 72 12.48 6.19 0.59
CA ARG A 72 13.60 5.51 -0.07
C ARG A 72 13.21 4.07 -0.41
N SER A 73 13.91 3.46 -1.36
CA SER A 73 13.65 2.09 -1.80
C SER A 73 13.82 1.05 -0.69
N ASP A 74 14.69 1.28 0.30
CA ASP A 74 14.90 0.40 1.46
C ASP A 74 13.75 0.44 2.49
N GLN A 75 12.85 1.42 2.36
CA GLN A 75 11.75 1.64 3.30
C GLN A 75 10.44 1.01 2.82
N LEU A 76 10.35 0.58 1.56
CA LEU A 76 9.16 -0.03 0.99
C LEU A 76 9.30 -1.56 0.94
N ILE A 77 8.36 -2.25 1.56
CA ILE A 77 8.27 -3.70 1.56
C ILE A 77 7.03 -4.08 0.77
N PHE A 78 7.22 -4.83 -0.30
CA PHE A 78 6.12 -5.38 -1.07
C PHE A 78 5.88 -6.84 -0.71
N LYS A 79 4.62 -7.22 -0.50
CA LYS A 79 4.21 -8.60 -0.24
C LYS A 79 3.16 -9.03 -1.26
N ASN A 80 3.49 -10.05 -2.04
CA ASN A 80 2.55 -10.70 -2.94
C ASN A 80 1.66 -11.69 -2.16
N SER A 81 0.41 -11.85 -2.59
CA SER A 81 -0.50 -12.88 -2.07
C SER A 81 -0.33 -14.25 -2.76
N SER A 82 0.65 -14.38 -3.66
CA SER A 82 0.97 -15.62 -4.37
C SER A 82 1.65 -16.66 -3.47
N THR A 83 2.12 -16.25 -2.28
CA THR A 83 2.69 -17.14 -1.28
C THR A 83 1.56 -17.74 -0.41
N PRO A 84 1.41 -19.08 -0.36
CA PRO A 84 0.43 -19.69 0.53
C PRO A 84 0.77 -19.30 1.97
N LYS A 85 -0.23 -18.80 2.71
CA LYS A 85 -0.11 -18.64 4.16
C LYS A 85 0.14 -20.02 4.74
N ARG A 86 1.32 -20.23 5.33
CA ARG A 86 1.61 -21.41 6.16
C ARG A 86 0.71 -21.43 7.38
#